data_AF-A0A0F9D163-F1
#
_entry.id   AF-A0A0F9D163-F1
#
_cell.length_a   1.000
_cell.length_b   1.000
_cell.length_c   1.000
_cell.angle_alpha   90.00
_cell.angle_beta   90.00
_cell.angle_gamma   90.00
#
_symmetry.space_group_name_H-M   'P 1'
#
loop_
_entity.id
_entity.type
_entity.pdbx_description
1 polymer ?
#
loop_
_entity_poly.entity_id
_entity_poly.type
_entity_poly.pdbx_seq_one_letter_code
_entity_poly.pdbx_strand_id
1 'polypeptide(L)'
;LADLANSAKEAGVEDLVLSFEGSPAGKSVREITTARRAALKKGFRALGYPAMVDVACDDPVRETSLATTFIAKYASIVVINGLDGGELIPLLTAIQNIYTDPQVPNTVEAKLYEVGDVTDTSPVLFTTNFALTYFSVEGEVERSKVPCYISVVDTEGLGVLNAYAGDKISPEKVVKTIEAQKVAEKVKHRKLIIPGLLPSFRAEIAETSEWKEILIGPESATGIPKFLTENWN
;
A
#
# COMPACT_ATOMS: atom_id res chain seq x y z
N LEU A 1 10.34 0.82 36.80
CA LEU A 1 9.93 1.80 35.76
C LEU A 1 8.81 2.71 36.25
N ALA A 2 7.67 2.18 36.71
CA ALA A 2 6.57 2.99 37.23
C ALA A 2 6.97 3.91 38.40
N ASP A 3 7.74 3.40 39.37
CA ASP A 3 8.20 4.21 40.50
C ASP A 3 9.11 5.35 40.04
N LEU A 4 10.04 5.06 39.12
CA LEU A 4 10.93 6.07 38.54
C LEU A 4 10.15 7.15 37.76
N ALA A 5 9.12 6.77 37.02
CA ALA A 5 8.26 7.71 36.31
C ALA A 5 7.48 8.61 37.28
N ASN A 6 7.03 8.07 38.42
CA ASN A 6 6.39 8.86 39.47
C ASN A 6 7.38 9.84 40.12
N SER A 7 8.59 9.37 40.48
CA SER A 7 9.62 10.24 41.06
C SER A 7 10.04 11.36 40.11
N ALA A 8 10.16 11.08 38.80
CA ALA A 8 10.44 12.09 37.79
C ALA A 8 9.32 13.14 37.71
N LYS A 9 8.06 12.69 37.79
CA LYS A 9 6.90 13.59 37.83
C LYS A 9 6.84 14.44 39.09
N GLU A 10 7.14 13.86 40.25
CA GLU A 10 7.23 14.59 41.53
C GLU A 10 8.33 15.65 41.50
N ALA A 11 9.41 15.41 40.76
CA ALA A 11 10.46 16.39 40.48
C ALA A 11 10.06 17.45 39.43
N GLY A 12 8.82 17.42 38.91
CA GLY A 12 8.28 18.40 37.96
C GLY A 12 8.54 18.06 36.48
N VAL A 13 9.01 16.87 36.16
CA VAL A 13 9.22 16.43 34.77
C VAL A 13 7.98 15.73 34.25
N GLU A 14 7.28 16.35 33.30
CA GLU A 14 6.05 15.81 32.70
C GLU A 14 6.28 15.12 31.35
N ASP A 15 7.29 15.55 30.60
CA ASP A 15 7.63 14.98 29.29
C ASP A 15 8.58 13.79 29.46
N LEU A 16 7.99 12.59 29.54
CA LEU A 16 8.73 11.35 29.75
C LEU A 16 8.58 10.40 28.57
N VAL A 17 9.61 9.59 28.35
CA VAL A 17 9.59 8.41 27.47
C VAL A 17 10.02 7.21 28.30
N LEU A 18 9.26 6.11 28.22
CA LEU A 18 9.54 4.88 28.93
C LEU A 18 10.54 4.05 28.14
N SER A 19 11.76 3.92 28.66
CA SER A 19 12.78 3.06 28.06
C SER A 19 12.60 1.60 28.46
N PHE A 20 12.50 0.72 27.47
CA PHE A 20 12.51 -0.73 27.63
C PHE A 20 13.73 -1.32 26.91
N GLU A 21 14.30 -2.38 27.47
CA GLU A 21 15.36 -3.14 26.80
C GLU A 21 14.77 -3.94 25.63
N GLY A 22 15.46 -4.05 24.49
CA GLY A 22 15.01 -4.88 23.35
C GLY A 22 15.33 -6.37 23.48
N SER A 23 16.12 -6.77 24.48
CA SER A 23 16.58 -8.15 24.68
C SER A 23 16.45 -8.59 26.15
N PRO A 24 15.94 -9.79 26.44
CA PRO A 24 15.36 -10.76 25.52
C PRO A 24 14.00 -10.31 24.96
N ALA A 25 13.83 -10.33 23.64
CA ALA A 25 12.67 -9.75 22.96
C ALA A 25 11.30 -10.22 23.48
N GLY A 26 11.17 -11.51 23.84
CA GLY A 26 9.91 -12.06 24.38
C GLY A 26 9.51 -11.44 25.73
N LYS A 27 10.48 -11.08 26.57
CA LYS A 27 10.25 -10.35 27.82
C LYS A 27 9.83 -8.91 27.51
N SER A 28 10.59 -8.23 26.65
CA SER A 28 10.35 -6.85 26.26
C SER A 28 8.96 -6.63 25.64
N VAL A 29 8.54 -7.51 24.72
CA VAL A 29 7.18 -7.47 24.13
C VAL A 29 6.10 -7.64 25.20
N ARG A 30 6.33 -8.49 26.21
CA ARG A 30 5.40 -8.67 27.33
C ARG A 30 5.31 -7.41 28.19
N GLU A 31 6.45 -6.80 28.50
CA GLU A 31 6.53 -5.60 29.33
C GLU A 31 5.87 -4.40 28.66
N ILE A 32 6.19 -4.11 27.40
CA ILE A 32 5.57 -3.00 26.65
C ILE A 32 4.07 -3.20 26.46
N THR A 33 3.64 -4.44 26.20
CA THR A 33 2.20 -4.78 26.12
C THR A 33 1.51 -4.57 27.47
N THR A 34 2.16 -4.94 28.57
CA THR A 34 1.61 -4.77 29.92
C THR A 34 1.51 -3.30 30.27
N ALA A 35 2.55 -2.51 29.98
CA ALA A 35 2.56 -1.06 30.19
C ALA A 35 1.44 -0.37 29.40
N ARG A 36 1.34 -0.65 28.10
CA ARG A 36 0.28 -0.10 27.23
C ARG A 36 -1.13 -0.46 27.73
N ARG A 37 -1.34 -1.72 28.12
CA ARG A 37 -2.64 -2.18 28.66
C ARG A 37 -2.95 -1.55 30.02
N ALA A 38 -1.97 -1.42 30.91
CA ALA A 38 -2.15 -0.80 32.21
C ALA A 38 -2.54 0.68 32.06
N ALA A 39 -1.87 1.41 31.18
CA ALA A 39 -2.20 2.80 30.87
C ALA A 39 -3.63 2.94 30.31
N LEU A 40 -3.98 2.18 29.27
CA LEU A 40 -5.27 2.34 28.57
C LEU A 40 -6.46 1.72 29.30
N LYS A 41 -6.32 0.50 29.84
CA LYS A 41 -7.45 -0.25 30.42
C LYS A 41 -7.61 -0.07 31.92
N LYS A 42 -6.54 0.27 32.64
CA LYS A 42 -6.56 0.45 34.10
C LYS A 42 -6.33 1.89 34.53
N GLY A 43 -6.10 2.81 33.58
CA GLY A 43 -5.83 4.22 33.89
C GLY A 43 -4.54 4.42 34.69
N PHE A 44 -3.59 3.48 34.60
CA PHE A 44 -2.36 3.53 35.39
C PHE A 44 -1.40 4.59 34.84
N ARG A 45 -1.54 5.83 35.34
CA ARG A 45 -0.86 7.02 34.82
C ARG A 45 0.67 6.94 34.83
N ALA A 46 1.25 6.18 35.76
CA ALA A 46 2.70 6.02 35.86
C ALA A 46 3.33 5.40 34.60
N LEU A 47 2.55 4.69 33.79
CA LEU A 47 2.98 4.11 32.51
C LEU A 47 2.28 4.76 31.30
N GLY A 48 1.66 5.93 31.48
CA GLY A 48 0.88 6.65 30.48
C GLY A 48 1.70 7.47 29.48
N TYR A 49 2.92 7.03 29.17
CA TYR A 49 3.86 7.76 28.32
C TYR A 49 4.26 6.91 27.10
N PRO A 50 4.79 7.54 26.02
CA PRO A 50 5.37 6.83 24.88
C PRO A 50 6.47 5.85 25.31
N ALA A 51 6.65 4.78 24.53
CA ALA A 51 7.66 3.75 24.81
C ALA A 51 8.81 3.84 23.81
N MET A 52 10.03 3.69 24.29
CA MET A 52 11.25 3.55 23.50
C MET A 52 11.85 2.17 23.70
N VAL A 53 12.32 1.54 22.63
CA VAL A 53 13.03 0.27 22.68
C VAL A 53 14.32 0.38 21.89
N ASP A 54 15.42 0.01 22.52
CA ASP A 54 16.71 -0.16 21.85
C ASP A 54 16.86 -1.62 21.42
N VAL A 55 16.94 -1.85 20.10
CA VAL A 55 17.14 -3.18 19.50
C VAL A 55 18.48 -3.31 18.80
N ALA A 56 19.39 -2.35 19.01
CA ALA A 56 20.71 -2.30 18.42
C ALA A 56 21.45 -3.64 18.57
N CYS A 57 21.81 -4.27 17.45
CA CYS A 57 22.63 -5.48 17.48
C CYS A 57 23.47 -5.65 16.21
N ASP A 58 24.50 -6.51 16.29
CA ASP A 58 25.49 -6.68 15.23
C ASP A 58 24.95 -7.42 13.98
N ASP A 59 23.83 -8.14 14.11
CA ASP A 59 23.19 -8.88 13.01
C ASP A 59 22.08 -8.04 12.37
N PRO A 60 22.29 -7.49 11.16
CA PRO A 60 21.32 -6.60 10.48
C PRO A 60 19.93 -7.23 10.29
N VAL A 61 19.89 -8.54 9.99
CA VAL A 61 18.63 -9.26 9.73
C VAL A 61 17.84 -9.39 11.03
N ARG A 62 18.55 -9.69 12.12
CA ARG A 62 17.96 -9.77 13.45
C ARG A 62 17.50 -8.41 13.95
N GLU A 63 18.32 -7.37 13.78
CA GLU A 63 17.98 -6.00 14.16
C GLU A 63 16.70 -5.54 13.46
N THR A 64 16.64 -5.68 12.13
CA THR A 64 15.47 -5.34 11.31
C THR A 64 14.22 -6.12 11.75
N SER A 65 14.35 -7.41 12.06
CA SER A 65 13.24 -8.24 12.54
C SER A 65 12.73 -7.82 13.93
N LEU A 66 13.65 -7.48 14.84
CA LEU A 66 13.31 -6.98 16.17
C LEU A 66 12.64 -5.61 16.06
N ALA A 67 13.21 -4.69 15.29
CA ALA A 67 12.66 -3.37 15.06
C ALA A 67 11.23 -3.45 14.49
N THR A 68 11.00 -4.28 13.48
CA THR A 68 9.66 -4.55 12.92
C THR A 68 8.68 -5.06 13.99
N THR A 69 9.15 -5.94 14.88
CA THR A 69 8.33 -6.45 15.99
C THR A 69 7.89 -5.32 16.92
N PHE A 70 8.78 -4.41 17.29
CA PHE A 70 8.45 -3.31 18.21
C PHE A 70 7.66 -2.18 17.54
N ILE A 71 7.87 -1.94 16.24
CA ILE A 71 6.98 -1.11 15.41
C ILE A 71 5.53 -1.63 15.50
N ALA A 72 5.35 -2.94 15.35
CA ALA A 72 4.04 -3.59 15.47
C ALA A 72 3.54 -3.73 16.92
N LYS A 73 4.41 -3.52 17.93
CA LYS A 73 4.12 -3.72 19.35
C LYS A 73 4.42 -2.49 20.19
N TYR A 74 3.66 -1.43 19.92
CA TYR A 74 3.44 -0.26 20.78
C TYR A 74 4.68 0.59 21.07
N ALA A 75 5.86 0.29 20.52
CA ALA A 75 7.00 1.17 20.63
C ALA A 75 6.73 2.43 19.78
N SER A 76 6.92 3.58 20.41
CA SER A 76 6.81 4.89 19.78
C SER A 76 8.16 5.31 19.18
N ILE A 77 9.26 4.86 19.77
CA ILE A 77 10.62 5.07 19.29
C ILE A 77 11.32 3.71 19.27
N VAL A 78 11.96 3.37 18.16
CA VAL A 78 12.81 2.18 18.04
C VAL A 78 14.20 2.66 17.63
N VAL A 79 15.22 2.28 18.40
CA VAL A 79 16.62 2.63 18.12
C VAL A 79 17.28 1.43 17.43
N ILE A 80 17.96 1.69 16.32
CA ILE A 80 18.64 0.72 15.44
C ILE A 80 20.05 1.25 15.11
N ASN A 81 20.96 0.35 14.72
CA ASN A 81 22.27 0.72 14.17
C ASN A 81 22.25 0.84 12.64
N GLY A 82 21.44 0.02 11.97
CA GLY A 82 21.36 -0.11 10.52
C GLY A 82 20.91 1.16 9.81
N LEU A 83 21.65 1.53 8.77
CA LEU A 83 21.36 2.68 7.90
C LEU A 83 21.28 2.29 6.41
N ASP A 84 21.48 1.01 6.08
CA ASP A 84 21.38 0.55 4.70
C ASP A 84 19.93 0.54 4.20
N GLY A 85 19.76 0.79 2.91
CA GLY A 85 18.43 0.80 2.27
C GLY A 85 17.69 -0.53 2.42
N GLY A 86 18.39 -1.66 2.39
CA GLY A 86 17.80 -2.99 2.56
C GLY A 86 17.27 -3.25 3.97
N GLU A 87 17.83 -2.59 4.98
CA GLU A 87 17.37 -2.64 6.38
C GLU A 87 16.20 -1.67 6.62
N LEU A 88 16.30 -0.45 6.05
CA LEU A 88 15.32 0.60 6.29
C LEU A 88 14.01 0.41 5.53
N ILE A 89 14.03 -0.08 4.29
CA ILE A 89 12.82 -0.26 3.47
C ILE A 89 11.78 -1.15 4.17
N PRO A 90 12.13 -2.33 4.73
CA PRO A 90 11.20 -3.15 5.50
C PRO A 90 10.58 -2.41 6.70
N LEU A 91 11.39 -1.62 7.44
CA LEU A 91 10.92 -0.87 8.61
C LEU A 91 9.95 0.23 8.24
N LEU A 92 10.28 1.03 7.23
CA LEU A 92 9.42 2.11 6.73
C LEU A 92 8.11 1.54 6.16
N THR A 93 8.19 0.40 5.46
CA THR A 93 7.02 -0.32 4.95
C THR A 93 6.15 -0.83 6.10
N ALA A 94 6.75 -1.39 7.16
CA ALA A 94 6.01 -1.84 8.34
C ALA A 94 5.33 -0.67 9.06
N ILE A 95 6.01 0.48 9.21
CA ILE A 95 5.42 1.69 9.79
C ILE A 95 4.21 2.14 8.95
N GLN A 96 4.38 2.27 7.64
CA GLN A 96 3.29 2.67 6.74
C GLN A 96 2.09 1.72 6.88
N ASN A 97 2.32 0.40 6.83
CA ASN A 97 1.25 -0.59 6.85
C ASN A 97 0.55 -0.69 8.21
N ILE A 98 1.28 -0.63 9.33
CA ILE A 98 0.71 -0.77 10.67
C ILE A 98 -0.05 0.49 11.10
N TYR A 99 0.40 1.68 10.68
CA TYR A 99 -0.17 2.96 11.10
C TYR A 99 -1.12 3.59 10.08
N THR A 100 -1.40 2.92 8.96
CA THR A 100 -2.48 3.31 8.04
C THR A 100 -3.84 3.08 8.72
N ASP A 101 -4.78 4.01 8.55
CA ASP A 101 -6.14 3.85 9.06
C ASP A 101 -6.83 2.66 8.37
N PRO A 102 -7.19 1.59 9.10
CA PRO A 102 -7.82 0.42 8.50
C PRO A 102 -9.24 0.67 7.99
N GLN A 103 -9.88 1.80 8.35
CA GLN A 103 -11.23 2.14 7.93
C GLN A 103 -11.27 2.99 6.66
N VAL A 104 -10.14 3.61 6.28
CA VAL A 104 -10.05 4.49 5.11
C VAL A 104 -9.13 3.86 4.09
N PRO A 105 -9.66 3.28 2.99
CA PRO A 105 -8.83 2.76 1.92
C PRO A 105 -7.96 3.87 1.32
N ASN A 106 -6.66 3.60 1.18
CA ASN A 106 -5.77 4.49 0.44
C ASN A 106 -6.15 4.45 -1.04
N THR A 107 -6.63 5.58 -1.56
CA THR A 107 -7.06 5.72 -2.95
C THR A 107 -6.10 6.59 -3.76
N VAL A 108 -6.08 6.33 -5.06
CA VAL A 108 -5.55 7.26 -6.06
C VAL A 108 -6.70 8.03 -6.72
N GLU A 109 -6.41 9.17 -7.32
CA GLU A 109 -7.41 9.94 -8.05
C GLU A 109 -7.92 9.14 -9.26
N ALA A 110 -9.24 9.04 -9.45
CA ALA A 110 -9.80 8.30 -10.57
C ALA A 110 -9.72 9.13 -11.87
N LYS A 111 -8.58 9.03 -12.56
CA LYS A 111 -8.31 9.72 -13.81
C LYS A 111 -7.52 8.83 -14.78
N LEU A 112 -7.29 9.36 -15.98
CA LEU A 112 -6.36 8.77 -16.94
C LEU A 112 -4.94 9.19 -16.57
N TYR A 113 -4.10 8.21 -16.25
CA TYR A 113 -2.67 8.44 -16.01
C TYR A 113 -1.88 8.13 -17.27
N GLU A 114 -0.85 8.94 -17.50
CA GLU A 114 0.13 8.79 -18.58
C GLU A 114 1.42 8.26 -17.95
N VAL A 115 1.85 7.06 -18.33
CA VAL A 115 3.07 6.43 -17.79
C VAL A 115 4.10 6.34 -18.90
N GLY A 116 5.20 7.07 -18.75
CA GLY A 116 6.21 7.29 -19.79
C GLY A 116 5.77 8.29 -20.86
N ASP A 117 6.49 8.32 -21.99
CA ASP A 117 6.21 9.21 -23.11
C ASP A 117 5.11 8.65 -24.01
N VAL A 118 3.85 8.80 -23.60
CA VAL A 118 2.69 8.25 -24.30
C VAL A 118 2.45 8.91 -25.67
N THR A 119 1.98 8.12 -26.63
CA THR A 119 1.60 8.58 -27.97
C THR A 119 0.15 8.21 -28.29
N ASP A 120 -0.33 8.60 -29.47
CA ASP A 120 -1.68 8.23 -29.94
C ASP A 120 -1.83 6.73 -30.33
N THR A 121 -0.74 5.95 -30.24
CA THR A 121 -0.71 4.50 -30.43
C THR A 121 -0.41 3.72 -29.15
N SER A 122 -0.16 4.41 -28.04
CA SER A 122 0.16 3.78 -26.75
C SER A 122 -0.98 2.92 -26.22
N PRO A 123 -0.69 1.73 -25.65
CA PRO A 123 -1.70 0.87 -25.05
C PRO A 123 -2.52 1.59 -23.98
N VAL A 124 -3.78 1.17 -23.84
CA VAL A 124 -4.69 1.62 -22.79
C VAL A 124 -5.03 0.42 -21.90
N LEU A 125 -4.67 0.52 -20.63
CA LEU A 125 -5.05 -0.44 -19.58
C LEU A 125 -6.10 0.22 -18.68
N PHE A 126 -6.99 -0.56 -18.07
CA PHE A 126 -7.75 -0.07 -16.92
C PHE A 126 -7.38 -0.83 -15.65
N THR A 127 -7.47 -0.11 -14.53
CA THR A 127 -7.32 -0.67 -13.18
C THR A 127 -8.25 0.04 -12.21
N THR A 128 -8.22 -0.32 -10.92
CA THR A 128 -9.04 0.32 -9.89
C THR A 128 -8.28 1.40 -9.13
N ASN A 129 -9.01 2.28 -8.43
CA ASN A 129 -8.41 3.36 -7.66
C ASN A 129 -7.86 2.97 -6.29
N PHE A 130 -7.76 1.67 -5.97
CA PHE A 130 -7.04 1.24 -4.78
C PHE A 130 -5.53 1.44 -4.97
N ALA A 131 -4.89 2.21 -4.09
CA ALA A 131 -3.51 2.66 -4.28
C ALA A 131 -2.53 1.51 -4.53
N LEU A 132 -2.60 0.42 -3.75
CA LEU A 132 -1.71 -0.73 -3.96
C LEU A 132 -1.94 -1.40 -5.32
N THR A 133 -3.19 -1.47 -5.80
CA THR A 133 -3.49 -2.00 -7.13
C THR A 133 -2.96 -1.09 -8.22
N TYR A 134 -3.18 0.23 -8.12
CA TYR A 134 -2.66 1.19 -9.08
C TYR A 134 -1.14 1.17 -9.17
N PHE A 135 -0.42 1.33 -8.05
CA PHE A 135 1.04 1.39 -8.03
C PHE A 135 1.68 0.06 -8.45
N SER A 136 1.00 -1.08 -8.21
CA SER A 136 1.44 -2.36 -8.76
C SER A 136 1.33 -2.41 -10.28
N VAL A 137 0.30 -1.81 -10.89
CA VAL A 137 0.16 -1.76 -12.36
C VAL A 137 1.11 -0.72 -12.95
N GLU A 138 1.19 0.48 -12.38
CA GLU A 138 2.06 1.56 -12.84
C GLU A 138 3.53 1.14 -12.83
N GLY A 139 4.05 0.61 -11.72
CA GLY A 139 5.46 0.20 -11.64
C GLY A 139 5.82 -0.93 -12.61
N GLU A 140 4.85 -1.74 -12.99
CA GLU A 140 5.00 -2.81 -13.98
C GLU A 140 4.98 -2.27 -15.42
N VAL A 141 4.13 -1.30 -15.70
CA VAL A 141 4.14 -0.53 -16.96
C VAL A 141 5.48 0.21 -17.09
N GLU A 142 5.96 0.90 -16.07
CA GLU A 142 7.27 1.56 -16.08
C GLU A 142 8.39 0.56 -16.36
N ARG A 143 8.38 -0.59 -15.68
CA ARG A 143 9.40 -1.64 -15.89
C ARG A 143 9.36 -2.22 -17.31
N SER A 144 8.19 -2.25 -17.95
CA SER A 144 8.05 -2.71 -19.34
C SER A 144 8.75 -1.82 -20.35
N LYS A 145 8.97 -0.53 -20.02
CA LYS A 145 9.45 0.50 -20.94
C LYS A 145 8.52 0.75 -22.15
N VAL A 146 7.28 0.29 -22.08
CA VAL A 146 6.24 0.57 -23.07
C VAL A 146 5.36 1.69 -22.52
N PRO A 147 5.37 2.91 -23.11
CA PRO A 147 4.54 4.01 -22.62
C PRO A 147 3.06 3.69 -22.78
N CYS A 148 2.29 3.79 -21.70
CA CYS A 148 0.88 3.40 -21.67
C CYS A 148 0.01 4.43 -20.96
N TYR A 149 -1.28 4.42 -21.33
CA TYR A 149 -2.33 5.05 -20.54
C TYR A 149 -2.92 4.06 -19.53
N ILE A 150 -3.14 4.50 -18.30
CA ILE A 150 -3.83 3.73 -17.26
C ILE A 150 -5.12 4.48 -16.89
N SER A 151 -6.26 3.94 -17.31
CA SER A 151 -7.60 4.40 -16.94
C SER A 151 -7.95 3.89 -15.54
N VAL A 152 -7.93 4.76 -14.54
CA VAL A 152 -8.27 4.40 -13.16
C VAL A 152 -9.77 4.51 -12.94
N VAL A 153 -10.41 3.40 -12.61
CA VAL A 153 -11.84 3.32 -12.28
C VAL A 153 -12.04 3.49 -10.79
N ASP A 154 -12.92 4.41 -10.39
CA ASP A 154 -13.26 4.61 -8.99
C ASP A 154 -14.06 3.40 -8.45
N THR A 155 -13.50 2.67 -7.51
CA THR A 155 -14.12 1.52 -6.85
C THR A 155 -14.20 1.71 -5.34
N GLU A 156 -14.21 2.97 -4.87
CA GLU A 156 -14.17 3.31 -3.44
C GLU A 156 -12.92 2.76 -2.74
N GLY A 157 -11.81 2.63 -3.48
CA GLY A 157 -10.54 2.13 -2.96
C GLY A 157 -10.48 0.61 -2.77
N LEU A 158 -11.31 -0.14 -3.49
CA LEU A 158 -11.24 -1.59 -3.52
C LEU A 158 -10.35 -2.09 -4.68
N GLY A 159 -9.51 -3.09 -4.40
CA GLY A 159 -8.76 -3.80 -5.44
C GLY A 159 -9.69 -4.55 -6.41
N VAL A 160 -9.16 -5.00 -7.56
CA VAL A 160 -9.94 -5.56 -8.69
C VAL A 160 -11.00 -6.59 -8.27
N LEU A 161 -10.59 -7.68 -7.60
CA LEU A 161 -11.52 -8.76 -7.21
C LEU A 161 -12.49 -8.33 -6.11
N ASN A 162 -12.05 -7.51 -5.15
CA ASN A 162 -12.92 -7.02 -4.08
C ASN A 162 -13.98 -6.06 -4.63
N ALA A 163 -13.59 -5.21 -5.58
CA ALA A 163 -14.52 -4.34 -6.28
C ALA A 163 -15.55 -5.14 -7.08
N TYR A 164 -15.13 -6.23 -7.73
CA TYR A 164 -16.03 -7.11 -8.47
C TYR A 164 -17.00 -7.85 -7.54
N ALA A 165 -16.49 -8.45 -6.46
CA ALA A 165 -17.32 -9.15 -5.49
C ALA A 165 -18.27 -8.22 -4.71
N GLY A 166 -17.92 -6.95 -4.57
CA GLY A 166 -18.73 -5.93 -3.90
C GLY A 166 -19.61 -5.09 -4.83
N ASP A 167 -19.78 -5.50 -6.10
CA ASP A 167 -20.57 -4.78 -7.13
C ASP A 167 -20.13 -3.31 -7.33
N LYS A 168 -18.87 -2.98 -7.02
CA LYS A 168 -18.28 -1.65 -7.19
C LYS A 168 -17.63 -1.45 -8.54
N ILE A 169 -17.50 -2.51 -9.34
CA ILE A 169 -17.02 -2.45 -10.72
C ILE A 169 -17.87 -3.34 -11.62
N SER A 170 -18.22 -2.82 -12.79
CA SER A 170 -18.98 -3.51 -13.83
C SER A 170 -18.48 -3.08 -15.22
N PRO A 171 -18.78 -3.84 -16.29
CA PRO A 171 -18.47 -3.44 -17.66
C PRO A 171 -18.95 -2.02 -17.98
N GLU A 172 -20.20 -1.68 -17.62
CA GLU A 172 -20.78 -0.37 -17.89
C GLU A 172 -20.08 0.75 -17.13
N LYS A 173 -19.63 0.48 -15.89
CA LYS A 173 -18.85 1.45 -15.11
C LYS A 173 -17.49 1.71 -15.74
N VAL A 174 -16.83 0.67 -16.27
CA VAL A 174 -15.56 0.81 -17.00
C VAL A 174 -15.77 1.68 -18.25
N VAL A 175 -16.80 1.38 -19.05
CA VAL A 175 -17.13 2.16 -20.26
C VAL A 175 -17.38 3.63 -19.94
N LYS A 176 -18.25 3.92 -18.97
CA LYS A 176 -18.53 5.29 -18.51
C LYS A 176 -17.28 6.02 -18.04
N THR A 177 -16.37 5.31 -17.36
CA THR A 177 -15.12 5.90 -16.87
C THR A 177 -14.22 6.31 -18.03
N ILE A 178 -14.04 5.42 -19.01
CA ILE A 178 -13.20 5.68 -20.18
C ILE A 178 -13.76 6.83 -21.02
N GLU A 179 -15.09 6.91 -21.18
CA GLU A 179 -15.77 8.02 -21.82
C GLU A 179 -15.56 9.33 -21.06
N ALA A 180 -15.76 9.34 -19.73
CA ALA A 180 -15.56 10.52 -18.89
C ALA A 180 -14.09 11.01 -18.91
N GLN A 181 -13.14 10.09 -19.01
CA GLN A 181 -11.71 10.36 -19.13
C GLN A 181 -11.27 10.75 -20.55
N LYS A 182 -12.19 10.73 -21.52
CA LYS A 182 -11.95 11.11 -22.92
C LYS A 182 -10.79 10.35 -23.57
N VAL A 183 -10.61 9.08 -23.22
CA VAL A 183 -9.50 8.27 -23.73
C VAL A 183 -9.55 8.14 -25.26
N ALA A 184 -10.75 8.13 -25.83
CA ALA A 184 -11.00 8.08 -27.28
C ALA A 184 -10.42 9.27 -28.06
N GLU A 185 -10.17 10.41 -27.40
CA GLU A 185 -9.53 11.61 -27.98
C GLU A 185 -8.00 11.51 -27.92
N LYS A 186 -7.45 10.66 -27.05
CA LYS A 186 -6.02 10.51 -26.78
C LYS A 186 -5.35 9.45 -27.67
N VAL A 187 -6.10 8.43 -28.09
CA VAL A 187 -5.58 7.32 -28.91
C VAL A 187 -6.37 7.12 -30.21
N LYS A 188 -5.66 6.74 -31.27
CA LYS A 188 -6.24 6.43 -32.60
C LYS A 188 -6.90 5.07 -32.67
N HIS A 189 -6.53 4.15 -31.79
CA HIS A 189 -7.07 2.79 -31.75
C HIS A 189 -8.30 2.70 -30.82
N ARG A 190 -8.99 1.55 -30.88
CA ARG A 190 -10.14 1.21 -30.01
C ARG A 190 -9.93 -0.15 -29.36
N LYS A 191 -8.78 -0.23 -28.68
CA LYS A 191 -8.26 -1.45 -28.06
C LYS A 191 -8.01 -1.23 -26.58
N LEU A 192 -8.64 -2.00 -25.71
CA LEU A 192 -8.54 -1.86 -24.25
C LEU A 192 -7.98 -3.14 -23.63
N ILE A 193 -7.01 -2.99 -22.74
CA ILE A 193 -6.45 -4.09 -21.95
C ILE A 193 -7.17 -4.13 -20.61
N ILE A 194 -7.81 -5.26 -20.31
CA ILE A 194 -8.53 -5.48 -19.05
C ILE A 194 -7.70 -6.38 -18.12
N PRO A 195 -7.85 -6.25 -16.78
CA PRO A 195 -7.21 -7.17 -15.85
C PRO A 195 -7.59 -8.62 -16.16
N GLY A 196 -6.61 -9.54 -16.11
CA GLY A 196 -6.86 -10.98 -16.33
C GLY A 196 -7.82 -11.61 -15.32
N LEU A 197 -8.08 -10.90 -14.22
CA LEU A 197 -9.04 -11.27 -13.18
C LEU A 197 -10.51 -11.00 -13.57
N LEU A 198 -10.76 -10.23 -14.64
CA LEU A 198 -12.10 -9.87 -15.11
C LEU A 198 -12.35 -10.28 -16.58
N PRO A 199 -12.04 -11.52 -17.00
CA PRO A 199 -12.16 -11.93 -18.41
C PRO A 199 -13.61 -11.87 -18.91
N SER A 200 -14.59 -12.02 -18.00
CA SER A 200 -16.03 -11.93 -18.30
C SER A 200 -16.46 -10.56 -18.83
N PHE A 201 -15.72 -9.49 -18.52
CA PHE A 201 -16.07 -8.12 -18.94
C PHE A 201 -15.90 -7.91 -20.45
N ARG A 202 -15.10 -8.76 -21.10
CA ARG A 202 -14.74 -8.62 -22.52
C ARG A 202 -15.94 -8.49 -23.45
N ALA A 203 -16.92 -9.39 -23.33
CA ALA A 203 -18.03 -9.45 -24.27
C ALA A 203 -18.89 -8.18 -24.17
N GLU A 204 -19.26 -7.81 -22.95
CA GLU A 204 -20.15 -6.69 -22.71
C GLU A 204 -19.51 -5.35 -23.04
N ILE A 205 -18.23 -5.12 -22.69
CA ILE A 205 -17.51 -3.89 -23.09
C ILE A 205 -17.45 -3.77 -24.62
N ALA A 206 -17.14 -4.86 -25.33
CA ALA A 206 -17.03 -4.85 -26.79
C ALA A 206 -18.38 -4.58 -27.49
N GLU A 207 -19.48 -5.04 -26.90
CA GLU A 207 -20.84 -4.81 -27.42
C GLU A 207 -21.32 -3.39 -27.13
N THR A 208 -21.10 -2.90 -25.91
CA THR A 208 -21.72 -1.66 -25.40
C THR A 208 -20.90 -0.38 -25.65
N SER A 209 -19.62 -0.50 -26.02
CA SER A 209 -18.73 0.66 -26.21
C SER A 209 -18.13 0.75 -27.60
N GLU A 210 -17.45 1.87 -27.90
CA GLU A 210 -16.63 2.02 -29.11
C GLU A 210 -15.33 1.19 -29.06
N TRP A 211 -14.97 0.61 -27.91
CA TRP A 211 -13.77 -0.22 -27.71
C TRP A 211 -14.04 -1.66 -28.14
N LYS A 212 -13.83 -1.96 -29.43
CA LYS A 212 -14.19 -3.27 -30.01
C LYS A 212 -13.18 -4.38 -29.75
N GLU A 213 -11.90 -4.04 -29.56
CA GLU A 213 -10.86 -5.02 -29.35
C GLU A 213 -10.43 -5.04 -27.88
N ILE A 214 -11.00 -5.97 -27.12
CA ILE A 214 -10.67 -6.12 -25.71
C ILE A 214 -9.65 -7.24 -25.53
N LEU A 215 -8.46 -6.87 -25.06
CA LEU A 215 -7.41 -7.82 -24.71
C LEU A 215 -7.49 -8.16 -23.22
N ILE A 216 -7.42 -9.45 -22.92
CA ILE A 216 -7.35 -9.94 -21.55
C ILE A 216 -5.87 -9.92 -21.15
N GLY A 217 -5.52 -9.02 -20.24
CA GLY A 217 -4.20 -8.92 -19.66
C GLY A 217 -3.91 -10.07 -18.69
N PRO A 218 -2.74 -10.04 -18.02
CA PRO A 218 -2.38 -11.04 -17.02
C PRO A 218 -3.21 -10.91 -15.75
N GLU A 219 -3.35 -12.01 -14.99
CA GLU A 219 -3.99 -12.01 -13.66
C GLU A 219 -3.13 -11.29 -12.60
N SER A 220 -1.81 -11.30 -12.77
CA SER A 220 -0.84 -10.60 -11.93
C SER A 220 -0.20 -9.45 -12.70
N ALA A 221 -0.05 -8.29 -12.05
CA ALA A 221 0.62 -7.13 -12.62
C ALA A 221 2.06 -7.46 -13.08
N THR A 222 2.75 -8.40 -12.41
CA THR A 222 4.09 -8.86 -12.79
C THR A 222 4.20 -9.42 -14.21
N GLY A 223 3.08 -9.82 -14.81
CA GLY A 223 3.02 -10.29 -16.20
C GLY A 223 2.90 -9.18 -17.24
N ILE A 224 2.62 -7.93 -16.83
CA ILE A 224 2.37 -6.80 -17.74
C ILE A 224 3.56 -6.56 -18.68
N PRO A 225 4.83 -6.55 -18.22
CA PRO A 225 5.97 -6.30 -19.11
C PRO A 225 6.04 -7.26 -20.30
N LYS A 226 5.90 -8.56 -20.02
CA LYS A 226 5.91 -9.59 -21.06
C LYS A 226 4.70 -9.44 -21.98
N PHE A 227 3.52 -9.24 -21.41
CA PHE A 227 2.28 -9.08 -22.16
C PHE A 227 2.35 -7.93 -23.14
N LEU A 228 2.78 -6.74 -22.69
CA LEU A 228 2.89 -5.55 -23.55
C LEU A 228 3.89 -5.78 -24.68
N THR A 229 5.08 -6.32 -24.36
CA THR A 229 6.13 -6.58 -25.36
C THR A 229 5.71 -7.60 -26.43
N GLU A 230 4.87 -8.59 -26.07
CA GLU A 230 4.43 -9.63 -27.01
C GLU A 230 3.18 -9.23 -27.81
N ASN A 231 2.28 -8.44 -27.22
CA ASN A 231 0.96 -8.15 -27.80
C ASN A 231 0.84 -6.72 -28.34
N TRP A 232 1.83 -5.85 -28.11
CA TRP A 232 1.80 -4.45 -28.49
C TRP A 232 3.21 -3.94 -28.85
N ASN A 233 3.61 -4.22 -30.08
CA ASN A 233 4.77 -3.60 -30.74
C ASN A 233 4.30 -2.72 -31.89
#